data_AF-A0A094EIR7-F1
#
_entry.id   AF-A0A094EIR7-F1
#
_cell.length_a   1.000
_cell.length_b   1.000
_cell.length_c   1.000
_cell.angle_alpha   90.00
_cell.angle_beta   90.00
_cell.angle_gamma   90.00
#
_symmetry.space_group_name_H-M   'P 1'
#
loop_
_entity.id
_entity.type
_entity.pdbx_description
1 polymer ?
#
loop_
_entity_poly.entity_id
_entity_poly.type
_entity_poly.pdbx_seq_one_letter_code
_entity_poly.pdbx_strand_id
1 'polypeptide(L)'
;MVDWEPLFTILTNHLYEMGVSITEVMHFPAHLVVILSRSATDETRLPCKVGNMHVVYYYEYEMKRPATPQSLCEAEPILRNQVELKRLTPIKGRKTGEFIYIGSSGTGFIEGSFKVTSFQFHNGQWVFTIWVYMGHDATEDLPSPVYGCAIWTSDGDVLGFVRHAPRRGMMKDWCAGIAADKFIDRGFKIVDTAN
;
A
#
# COMPACT_ATOMS: atom_id res chain seq x y z
N MET A 1 13.69 -5.16 -3.85
CA MET A 1 13.77 -3.79 -3.27
C MET A 1 14.60 -3.86 -1.99
N VAL A 2 15.57 -2.95 -1.84
CA VAL A 2 16.46 -2.88 -0.67
C VAL A 2 15.65 -2.53 0.57
N ASP A 3 16.07 -3.00 1.75
CA ASP A 3 15.48 -2.56 3.01
C ASP A 3 15.73 -1.05 3.19
N TRP A 4 14.67 -0.26 3.07
CA TRP A 4 14.70 1.20 3.13
C TRP A 4 14.13 1.74 4.44
N GLU A 5 13.84 0.86 5.40
CA GLU A 5 13.37 1.23 6.73
C GLU A 5 14.33 2.19 7.46
N PRO A 6 15.68 2.04 7.39
CA PRO A 6 16.59 3.03 7.96
C PRO A 6 16.44 4.42 7.33
N LEU A 7 16.22 4.48 6.00
CA LEU A 7 16.02 5.72 5.27
C LEU A 7 14.71 6.40 5.70
N PHE A 8 13.65 5.61 5.88
CA PHE A 8 12.38 6.06 6.43
C PHE A 8 12.56 6.66 7.84
N THR A 9 13.28 5.98 8.74
CA THR A 9 13.52 6.47 10.10
C THR A 9 14.27 7.80 10.10
N ILE A 10 15.35 7.91 9.31
CA ILE A 10 16.15 9.14 9.21
C ILE A 10 15.29 10.31 8.72
N LEU A 11 14.55 10.11 7.62
CA LEU A 11 13.69 11.14 7.04
C LEU A 11 12.59 11.58 8.02
N THR A 12 11.92 10.62 8.65
CA THR A 12 10.78 10.89 9.54
C THR A 12 11.24 11.65 10.78
N ASN A 13 12.36 11.26 11.39
CA ASN A 13 12.94 11.98 12.53
C ASN A 13 13.35 13.40 12.16
N HIS A 14 13.99 13.59 11.00
CA HIS A 14 14.40 14.92 10.55
C HIS A 14 13.19 15.85 10.32
N LEU A 15 12.14 15.35 9.66
CA LEU A 15 10.91 16.14 9.44
C LEU A 15 10.20 16.45 10.77
N TYR A 16 10.20 15.51 11.71
CA TYR A 16 9.67 15.74 13.05
C TYR A 16 10.44 16.85 13.80
N GLU A 17 11.77 16.83 13.78
CA GLU A 17 12.63 17.87 14.37
C GLU A 17 12.38 19.25 13.75
N MET A 18 12.01 19.30 12.48
CA MET A 18 11.61 20.54 11.79
C MET A 18 10.18 21.01 12.12
N GLY A 19 9.40 20.23 12.87
CA GLY A 19 7.99 20.50 13.14
C GLY A 19 7.06 20.19 11.97
N VAL A 20 7.50 19.38 11.00
CA VAL A 20 6.74 18.98 9.82
C VAL A 20 5.94 17.71 10.14
N SER A 21 4.62 17.79 10.01
CA SER A 21 3.72 16.66 10.23
C SER A 21 3.45 15.91 8.92
N ILE A 22 3.74 14.61 8.91
CA ILE A 22 3.56 13.73 7.75
C ILE A 22 2.64 12.56 8.08
N THR A 23 1.99 12.03 7.04
CA THR A 23 1.04 10.91 7.12
C THR A 23 1.54 9.67 6.40
N GLU A 24 2.44 9.81 5.43
CA GLU A 24 2.99 8.68 4.69
C GLU A 24 4.34 9.01 4.06
N VAL A 25 5.20 7.99 3.95
CA VAL A 25 6.39 8.02 3.09
C VAL A 25 6.30 6.82 2.15
N MET A 26 6.42 7.06 0.85
CA MET A 26 6.39 6.05 -0.20
C MET A 26 7.75 5.96 -0.86
N HIS A 27 8.22 4.74 -1.07
CA HIS A 27 9.49 4.45 -1.72
C HIS A 27 9.25 3.98 -3.15
N PHE A 28 9.48 4.87 -4.11
CA PHE A 28 9.55 4.53 -5.53
C PHE A 28 11.00 4.19 -5.91
N PRO A 29 11.23 3.47 -7.03
CA PRO A 29 12.59 3.13 -7.47
C PRO A 29 13.52 4.33 -7.67
N ALA A 30 13.00 5.51 -8.02
CA ALA A 30 13.79 6.69 -8.37
C ALA A 30 13.67 7.87 -7.39
N HIS A 31 12.66 7.87 -6.52
CA HIS A 31 12.38 9.00 -5.62
C HIS A 31 11.57 8.53 -4.41
N LEU A 32 11.56 9.35 -3.36
CA LEU A 32 10.64 9.23 -2.25
C LEU A 32 9.47 10.18 -2.47
N VAL A 33 8.28 9.74 -2.08
CA VAL A 33 7.11 10.59 -1.99
C VAL A 33 6.73 10.73 -0.53
N VAL A 34 6.61 11.95 -0.03
CA VAL A 34 6.23 12.26 1.36
C VAL A 34 4.87 12.94 1.34
N ILE A 35 3.94 12.41 2.13
CA ILE A 35 2.59 12.95 2.24
C ILE A 35 2.50 13.78 3.53
N LEU A 36 2.21 15.07 3.38
CA LEU A 36 2.07 16.06 4.43
C LEU A 36 0.63 16.06 4.97
N SER A 37 0.45 16.23 6.28
CA SER A 37 -0.88 16.14 6.91
C SER A 37 -1.80 17.29 6.55
N ARG A 38 -1.45 18.55 6.89
CA ARG A 38 -2.21 19.76 6.49
C ARG A 38 -1.59 21.11 6.90
N SER A 39 -0.44 21.14 7.57
CA SER A 39 0.14 22.40 8.05
C SER A 39 0.69 23.24 6.90
N ALA A 40 0.52 24.57 6.98
CA ALA A 40 1.26 25.53 6.19
C ALA A 40 2.75 25.33 6.46
N THR A 41 3.36 24.48 5.66
CA THR A 41 4.76 24.11 5.77
C THR A 41 5.50 24.95 4.76
N ASP A 42 6.55 25.64 5.19
CA ASP A 42 7.43 26.32 4.27
C ASP A 42 8.20 25.27 3.46
N GLU A 43 7.68 24.95 2.27
CA GLU A 43 8.24 23.93 1.38
C GLU A 43 9.67 24.25 0.96
N THR A 44 10.11 25.51 1.04
CA THR A 44 11.50 25.90 0.72
C THR A 44 12.52 25.36 1.70
N ARG A 45 12.07 24.96 2.90
CA ARG A 45 12.92 24.39 3.95
C ARG A 45 12.98 22.87 3.90
N LEU A 46 12.10 22.23 3.13
CA LEU A 46 12.02 20.78 3.05
C LEU A 46 13.21 20.21 2.26
N PRO A 47 13.77 19.06 2.70
CA PRO A 47 14.88 18.44 1.99
C PRO A 47 14.46 17.98 0.60
N CYS A 48 15.12 18.47 -0.44
CA CYS A 48 14.86 18.01 -1.80
C CYS A 48 15.50 16.64 -2.12
N LYS A 49 16.40 16.15 -1.25
CA LYS A 49 17.10 14.87 -1.39
C LYS A 49 17.38 14.21 -0.04
N VAL A 50 17.32 12.88 -0.02
CA VAL A 50 17.73 12.04 1.13
C VAL A 50 18.38 10.77 0.58
N GLY A 51 19.57 10.41 1.07
CA GLY A 51 20.23 9.16 0.64
C GLY A 51 20.43 9.04 -0.89
N ASN A 52 20.70 10.15 -1.57
CA ASN A 52 20.79 10.27 -3.04
C ASN A 52 19.46 10.04 -3.81
N MET A 53 18.32 9.96 -3.12
CA MET A 53 17.00 9.94 -3.74
C MET A 53 16.37 11.33 -3.72
N HIS A 54 15.70 11.70 -4.81
CA HIS A 54 14.86 12.90 -4.82
C HIS A 54 13.65 12.71 -3.90
N VAL A 55 13.22 13.78 -3.24
CA VAL A 55 12.00 13.78 -2.42
C VAL A 55 10.97 14.68 -3.06
N VAL A 56 9.76 14.16 -3.22
CA VAL A 56 8.59 14.88 -3.71
C VAL A 56 7.56 14.93 -2.59
N TYR A 57 6.89 16.07 -2.45
CA TYR A 57 5.91 16.31 -1.40
C TYR A 57 4.51 16.47 -2.00
N TYR A 58 3.53 15.87 -1.35
CA TYR A 58 2.11 16.08 -1.62
C TYR A 58 1.37 16.22 -0.30
N TYR A 59 0.17 16.78 -0.34
CA TYR A 59 -0.70 16.87 0.82
C TYR A 59 -1.70 15.71 0.87
N GLU A 60 -2.12 15.34 2.09
CA GLU A 60 -3.11 14.26 2.30
C GLU A 60 -4.43 14.52 1.53
N TYR A 61 -4.82 15.79 1.35
CA TYR A 61 -6.03 16.14 0.61
C TYR A 61 -5.93 15.87 -0.91
N GLU A 62 -4.71 15.74 -1.45
CA GLU A 62 -4.44 15.38 -2.85
C GLU A 62 -4.53 13.87 -3.08
N MET A 63 -4.28 13.08 -2.04
CA MET A 63 -4.37 11.62 -2.09
C MET A 63 -5.81 11.11 -2.22
N LYS A 64 -6.80 11.93 -1.80
CA LYS A 64 -8.24 11.61 -1.86
C LYS A 64 -8.59 10.23 -1.27
N ARG A 65 -7.86 9.80 -0.24
CA ARG A 65 -8.11 8.53 0.44
C ARG A 65 -9.36 8.60 1.31
N PRO A 66 -10.01 7.46 1.61
CA PRO A 66 -11.11 7.42 2.57
C PRO A 66 -10.65 7.89 3.97
N ALA A 67 -11.43 8.76 4.61
CA ALA A 67 -11.12 9.28 5.95
C ALA A 67 -11.08 8.19 7.03
N THR A 68 -11.90 7.14 6.86
CA THR A 68 -11.88 5.93 7.68
C THR A 68 -11.47 4.77 6.77
N PRO A 69 -10.28 4.18 6.96
CA PRO A 69 -9.91 2.97 6.26
C PRO A 69 -10.87 1.86 6.68
N GLN A 70 -11.65 1.34 5.73
CA GLN A 70 -12.61 0.28 6.00
C GLN A 70 -11.88 -1.05 5.95
N SER A 71 -11.92 -1.79 7.05
CA SER A 71 -11.28 -3.10 7.22
C SER A 71 -12.27 -4.26 7.15
N LEU A 72 -13.54 -3.98 6.84
CA LEU A 72 -14.58 -5.00 6.71
C LEU A 72 -14.64 -5.47 5.26
N CYS A 73 -14.17 -6.69 5.04
CA CYS A 73 -14.55 -7.47 3.87
C CYS A 73 -16.03 -7.84 4.05
N GLU A 74 -16.91 -7.35 3.16
CA GLU A 74 -18.26 -7.90 3.07
C GLU A 74 -18.12 -9.34 2.58
N ALA A 75 -18.24 -10.28 3.51
CA ALA A 75 -18.09 -11.70 3.26
C ALA A 75 -19.28 -12.20 2.43
N GLU A 76 -19.19 -12.07 1.11
CA GLU A 76 -19.96 -12.90 0.19
C GLU A 76 -19.13 -14.13 -0.24
N PRO A 77 -19.79 -15.27 -0.46
CA PRO A 77 -19.10 -16.55 -0.66
C PRO A 77 -18.17 -16.50 -1.87
N ILE A 78 -16.89 -16.78 -1.61
CA ILE A 78 -15.82 -16.85 -2.60
C ILE A 78 -16.20 -17.89 -3.67
N LEU A 79 -16.22 -17.47 -4.94
CA LEU A 79 -16.46 -18.36 -6.07
C LEU A 79 -15.34 -19.41 -6.18
N ARG A 80 -15.71 -20.69 -6.31
CA ARG A 80 -14.86 -21.91 -6.21
C ARG A 80 -13.68 -22.06 -7.19
N ASN A 81 -13.32 -21.04 -7.95
CA ASN A 81 -12.29 -21.11 -9.00
C ASN A 81 -11.08 -20.19 -8.74
N GLN A 82 -10.70 -19.99 -7.48
CA GLN A 82 -9.53 -19.18 -7.14
C GLN A 82 -8.27 -20.03 -6.95
N VAL A 83 -7.14 -19.43 -7.35
CA VAL A 83 -5.78 -19.91 -7.02
C VAL A 83 -5.72 -20.19 -5.52
N GLU A 84 -5.26 -21.38 -5.15
CA GLU A 84 -5.02 -21.74 -3.76
C GLU A 84 -3.94 -20.80 -3.18
N LEU A 85 -4.34 -19.94 -2.24
CA LEU A 85 -3.41 -19.03 -1.57
C LEU A 85 -2.52 -19.88 -0.66
N LYS A 86 -1.20 -19.80 -0.86
CA LYS A 86 -0.27 -20.75 -0.25
C LYS A 86 0.31 -20.22 1.06
N ARG A 87 0.78 -18.97 1.06
CA ARG A 87 1.52 -18.40 2.18
C ARG A 87 1.55 -16.88 2.14
N LEU A 88 1.74 -16.28 3.31
CA LEU A 88 2.16 -14.90 3.44
C LEU A 88 3.65 -14.80 3.07
N THR A 89 4.01 -13.83 2.23
CA THR A 89 5.40 -13.61 1.82
C THR A 89 5.85 -12.19 2.12
N PRO A 90 7.04 -11.99 2.71
CA PRO A 90 7.58 -10.65 2.92
C PRO A 90 7.68 -9.86 1.62
N ILE A 91 7.42 -8.56 1.71
CA ILE A 91 7.58 -7.65 0.56
C ILE A 91 9.04 -7.23 0.39
N LYS A 92 9.83 -7.26 1.48
CA LYS A 92 11.26 -6.98 1.44
C LYS A 92 11.92 -7.85 0.36
N GLY A 93 12.67 -7.23 -0.56
CA GLY A 93 13.33 -7.93 -1.66
C GLY A 93 12.54 -8.04 -2.98
N ARG A 94 11.22 -7.82 -3.01
CA ARG A 94 10.42 -7.96 -4.25
C ARG A 94 10.75 -6.93 -5.34
N LYS A 95 10.47 -7.30 -6.59
CA LYS A 95 10.76 -6.49 -7.78
C LYS A 95 9.55 -5.63 -8.13
N THR A 96 9.75 -4.32 -8.26
CA THR A 96 8.76 -3.43 -8.85
C THR A 96 8.41 -3.89 -10.27
N GLY A 97 7.12 -3.90 -10.60
CA GLY A 97 6.58 -4.36 -11.88
C GLY A 97 6.10 -5.82 -11.89
N GLU A 98 6.33 -6.58 -10.82
CA GLU A 98 5.79 -7.94 -10.67
C GLU A 98 4.26 -7.93 -10.80
N PHE A 99 3.72 -8.86 -11.59
CA PHE A 99 2.27 -9.03 -11.74
C PHE A 99 1.65 -9.52 -10.46
N ILE A 100 0.51 -8.92 -10.11
CA ILE A 100 -0.26 -9.26 -8.93
C ILE A 100 -1.72 -9.41 -9.31
N TYR A 101 -2.47 -10.06 -8.42
CA TYR A 101 -3.89 -10.29 -8.55
C TYR A 101 -4.58 -9.82 -7.28
N ILE A 102 -5.74 -9.19 -7.44
CA ILE A 102 -6.59 -8.72 -6.35
C ILE A 102 -7.93 -9.42 -6.46
N GLY A 103 -8.39 -10.01 -5.37
CA GLY A 103 -9.69 -10.68 -5.33
C GLY A 103 -10.81 -9.65 -5.45
N SER A 104 -11.84 -9.98 -6.22
CA SER A 104 -13.04 -9.16 -6.33
C SER A 104 -14.26 -10.01 -6.04
N SER A 105 -15.13 -9.56 -5.13
CA SER A 105 -16.41 -10.21 -4.87
C SER A 105 -17.26 -10.16 -6.14
N GLY A 106 -17.68 -11.34 -6.62
CA GLY A 106 -18.64 -11.49 -7.72
C GLY A 106 -18.09 -11.52 -9.15
N THR A 107 -16.87 -11.04 -9.45
CA THR A 107 -16.40 -10.89 -10.85
C THR A 107 -15.08 -11.58 -11.19
N GLY A 108 -14.36 -12.14 -10.22
CA GLY A 108 -13.09 -12.84 -10.44
C GLY A 108 -11.92 -12.16 -9.75
N PHE A 109 -10.88 -11.81 -10.50
CA PHE A 109 -9.70 -11.11 -10.00
C PHE A 109 -9.30 -9.96 -10.91
N ILE A 110 -8.65 -8.96 -10.34
CA ILE A 110 -8.07 -7.83 -11.05
C ILE A 110 -6.58 -8.08 -11.16
N GLU A 111 -6.05 -8.10 -12.37
CA GLU A 111 -4.62 -8.10 -12.61
C GLU A 111 -4.06 -6.68 -12.42
N GLY A 112 -2.93 -6.58 -11.74
CA GLY A 112 -2.21 -5.33 -11.56
C GLY A 112 -0.71 -5.57 -11.52
N SER A 113 0.02 -4.55 -11.12
CA SER A 113 1.46 -4.65 -10.89
C SER A 113 1.86 -4.04 -9.56
N PHE A 114 2.70 -4.74 -8.82
CA PHE A 114 3.32 -4.21 -7.61
C PHE A 114 4.26 -3.07 -7.96
N LYS A 115 4.10 -1.90 -7.33
CA LYS A 115 4.90 -0.72 -7.66
C LYS A 115 5.76 -0.24 -6.50
N VAL A 116 5.14 -0.06 -5.33
CA VAL A 116 5.68 0.79 -4.27
C VAL A 116 5.42 0.17 -2.91
N THR A 117 6.37 0.36 -1.99
CA THR A 117 6.14 0.19 -0.55
C THR A 117 6.09 1.54 0.14
N SER A 118 5.40 1.60 1.26
CA SER A 118 5.23 2.82 2.03
C SER A 118 5.11 2.53 3.52
N PHE A 119 5.39 3.53 4.34
CA PHE A 119 5.00 3.56 5.74
C PHE A 119 3.92 4.62 5.89
N GLN A 120 2.73 4.19 6.30
CA GLN A 120 1.57 5.08 6.48
C GLN A 120 1.23 5.20 7.97
N PHE A 121 1.09 6.42 8.45
CA PHE A 121 0.70 6.70 9.83
C PHE A 121 -0.80 6.50 10.00
N HIS A 122 -1.18 5.62 10.92
CA HIS A 122 -2.56 5.30 11.21
C HIS A 122 -2.75 4.95 12.69
N ASN A 123 -3.75 5.56 13.33
CA ASN A 123 -4.10 5.31 14.74
C ASN A 123 -2.88 5.36 15.70
N GLY A 124 -1.99 6.34 15.50
CA GLY A 124 -0.81 6.53 16.34
C GLY A 124 0.40 5.64 16.01
N GLN A 125 0.33 4.83 14.94
CA GLN A 125 1.39 3.89 14.58
C GLN A 125 1.73 3.94 13.09
N TRP A 126 2.99 3.68 12.75
CA TRP A 126 3.43 3.49 11.37
C TRP A 126 3.16 2.07 10.90
N VAL A 127 2.36 1.94 9.84
CA VAL A 127 1.99 0.66 9.23
C VAL A 127 2.72 0.52 7.91
N PHE A 128 3.36 -0.64 7.69
CA PHE A 128 4.01 -0.94 6.43
C PHE A 128 2.94 -1.35 5.41
N THR A 129 2.87 -0.61 4.32
CA THR A 129 1.86 -0.74 3.28
C THR A 129 2.51 -0.94 1.91
N ILE A 130 1.72 -1.46 0.99
CA ILE A 130 2.09 -1.63 -0.41
C ILE A 130 1.11 -0.87 -1.28
N TRP A 131 1.60 -0.42 -2.44
CA TRP A 131 0.80 0.20 -3.48
C TRP A 131 0.99 -0.57 -4.77
N VAL A 132 -0.13 -0.98 -5.34
CA VAL A 132 -0.22 -1.71 -6.59
C VAL A 132 -0.97 -0.85 -7.59
N TYR A 133 -0.54 -0.89 -8.84
CA TYR A 133 -1.23 -0.22 -9.95
C TYR A 133 -2.13 -1.24 -10.65
N MET A 134 -3.42 -0.94 -10.77
CA MET A 134 -4.43 -1.86 -11.30
C MET A 134 -4.69 -1.69 -12.80
N GLY A 135 -4.03 -0.74 -13.46
CA GLY A 135 -4.30 -0.40 -14.86
C GLY A 135 -5.27 0.77 -15.01
N HIS A 136 -5.24 1.40 -16.18
CA HIS A 136 -6.01 2.62 -16.44
C HIS A 136 -7.52 2.36 -16.31
N ASP A 137 -8.21 3.29 -15.63
CA ASP A 137 -9.65 3.28 -15.37
C ASP A 137 -10.16 2.06 -14.59
N ALA A 138 -9.26 1.24 -14.06
CA ALA A 138 -9.61 0.06 -13.25
C ALA A 138 -10.49 0.42 -12.05
N THR A 139 -10.37 1.65 -11.52
CA THR A 139 -11.18 2.08 -10.36
C THR A 139 -12.63 2.46 -10.70
N GLU A 140 -12.96 2.63 -11.98
CA GLU A 140 -14.32 2.91 -12.46
C GLU A 140 -15.16 1.64 -12.47
N ASP A 141 -14.54 0.52 -12.84
CA ASP A 141 -15.19 -0.79 -12.94
C ASP A 141 -15.06 -1.64 -11.66
N LEU A 142 -14.41 -1.13 -10.62
CA LEU A 142 -14.31 -1.81 -9.33
C LEU A 142 -15.73 -2.04 -8.76
N PRO A 143 -16.19 -3.29 -8.64
CA PRO A 143 -17.43 -3.57 -7.91
C PRO A 143 -17.26 -3.16 -6.44
N SER A 144 -18.38 -3.14 -5.70
CA SER A 144 -18.47 -2.88 -4.26
C SER A 144 -17.27 -3.43 -3.47
N PRO A 145 -16.85 -2.77 -2.38
CA PRO A 145 -15.45 -2.51 -2.18
C PRO A 145 -14.59 -3.75 -1.93
N VAL A 146 -13.45 -3.80 -2.63
CA VAL A 146 -12.39 -4.83 -2.53
C VAL A 146 -11.63 -4.83 -1.18
N TYR A 147 -12.18 -4.23 -0.12
CA TYR A 147 -11.52 -4.13 1.18
C TYR A 147 -11.28 -5.52 1.78
N GLY A 148 -10.09 -5.74 2.33
CA GLY A 148 -9.71 -7.01 2.92
C GLY A 148 -9.44 -8.14 1.91
N CYS A 149 -9.65 -7.92 0.61
CA CYS A 149 -9.28 -8.89 -0.41
C CYS A 149 -7.76 -9.12 -0.40
N ALA A 150 -7.34 -10.36 -0.62
CA ALA A 150 -5.93 -10.68 -0.75
C ALA A 150 -5.35 -10.01 -2.00
N ILE A 151 -4.07 -9.63 -1.91
CA ILE A 151 -3.21 -9.25 -3.01
C ILE A 151 -2.18 -10.37 -3.13
N TRP A 152 -2.16 -11.10 -4.24
CA TRP A 152 -1.28 -12.26 -4.41
C TRP A 152 -0.57 -12.27 -5.76
N THR A 153 0.44 -13.12 -5.88
CA THR A 153 1.20 -13.37 -7.13
C THR A 153 0.64 -14.56 -7.88
N SER A 154 1.09 -14.81 -9.12
CA SER A 154 0.71 -16.01 -9.89
C SER A 154 0.99 -17.33 -9.17
N ASP A 155 1.96 -17.35 -8.26
CA ASP A 155 2.34 -18.54 -7.50
C ASP A 155 1.40 -18.82 -6.31
N GLY A 156 0.46 -17.92 -6.02
CA GLY A 156 -0.41 -17.97 -4.84
C GLY A 156 0.22 -17.38 -3.58
N ASP A 157 1.37 -16.70 -3.70
CA ASP A 157 2.01 -16.01 -2.57
C ASP A 157 1.28 -14.69 -2.28
N VAL A 158 0.80 -14.53 -1.04
CA VAL A 158 0.06 -13.37 -0.57
C VAL A 158 1.03 -12.27 -0.13
N LEU A 159 0.88 -11.11 -0.75
CA LEU A 159 1.67 -9.89 -0.53
C LEU A 159 1.05 -8.97 0.50
N GLY A 160 -0.27 -9.05 0.67
CA GLY A 160 -0.98 -8.19 1.60
C GLY A 160 -2.47 -8.27 1.39
N PHE A 161 -3.17 -7.35 2.07
CA PHE A 161 -4.62 -7.27 2.01
C PHE A 161 -5.04 -5.84 1.70
N VAL A 162 -6.00 -5.69 0.80
CA VAL A 162 -6.48 -4.39 0.34
C VAL A 162 -7.00 -3.56 1.51
N ARG A 163 -6.51 -2.32 1.59
CA ARG A 163 -6.94 -1.32 2.56
C ARG A 163 -7.83 -0.27 1.94
N HIS A 164 -7.55 0.16 0.71
CA HIS A 164 -8.39 1.05 -0.09
C HIS A 164 -7.87 1.19 -1.52
N ALA A 165 -8.77 1.57 -2.42
CA ALA A 165 -8.46 1.92 -3.81
C ALA A 165 -9.04 3.32 -4.12
N PRO A 166 -8.21 4.38 -4.19
CA PRO A 166 -8.69 5.71 -4.51
C PRO A 166 -9.32 5.78 -5.90
N ARG A 167 -10.57 6.25 -6.00
CA ARG A 167 -11.28 6.48 -7.28
C ARG A 167 -10.99 7.83 -7.93
N ARG A 168 -10.29 8.71 -7.22
CA ARG A 168 -9.96 10.08 -7.62
C ARG A 168 -8.63 10.48 -6.99
N GLY A 169 -8.10 11.63 -7.41
CA GLY A 169 -6.85 12.18 -6.87
C GLY A 169 -5.64 11.56 -7.53
N MET A 170 -4.46 11.84 -6.96
CA MET A 170 -3.17 11.46 -7.56
C MET A 170 -3.00 9.95 -7.70
N MET A 171 -3.63 9.18 -6.82
CA MET A 171 -3.55 7.73 -6.79
C MET A 171 -4.78 7.04 -7.41
N LYS A 172 -5.51 7.71 -8.32
CA LYS A 172 -6.56 7.07 -9.13
C LYS A 172 -5.95 5.86 -9.84
N ASP A 173 -6.67 4.73 -9.85
CA ASP A 173 -6.26 3.46 -10.47
C ASP A 173 -5.17 2.68 -9.71
N TRP A 174 -4.86 3.10 -8.49
CA TRP A 174 -4.00 2.37 -7.57
C TRP A 174 -4.81 1.74 -6.44
N CYS A 175 -4.22 0.73 -5.82
CA CYS A 175 -4.74 0.11 -4.62
C CYS A 175 -3.64 0.08 -3.54
N ALA A 176 -4.00 0.57 -2.36
CA ALA A 176 -3.19 0.46 -1.15
C ALA A 176 -3.56 -0.81 -0.40
N GLY A 177 -2.56 -1.57 0.03
CA GLY A 177 -2.71 -2.75 0.89
C GLY A 177 -1.85 -2.68 2.14
N ILE A 178 -2.26 -3.38 3.20
CA ILE A 178 -1.39 -3.67 4.34
C ILE A 178 -0.43 -4.79 3.93
N ALA A 179 0.87 -4.57 4.09
CA ALA A 179 1.88 -5.56 3.73
C ALA A 179 1.76 -6.84 4.58
N ALA A 180 1.96 -8.00 3.96
CA ALA A 180 1.94 -9.30 4.62
C ALA A 180 2.96 -9.40 5.77
N ASP A 181 4.08 -8.65 5.71
CA ASP A 181 5.07 -8.54 6.77
C ASP A 181 4.42 -8.28 8.14
N LYS A 182 3.42 -7.40 8.23
CA LYS A 182 2.73 -7.09 9.50
C LYS A 182 1.95 -8.26 10.09
N PHE A 183 1.52 -9.21 9.26
CA PHE A 183 0.84 -10.43 9.69
C PHE A 183 1.86 -11.51 10.05
N ILE A 184 2.94 -11.62 9.27
CA ILE A 184 4.07 -12.53 9.55
C ILE A 184 4.71 -12.20 10.90
N ASP A 185 4.98 -10.92 11.17
CA ASP A 185 5.56 -10.44 12.43
C ASP A 185 4.70 -10.79 13.65
N ARG A 186 3.39 -10.96 13.46
CA ARG A 186 2.41 -11.36 14.49
C ARG A 186 2.19 -12.88 14.56
N GLY A 187 2.89 -13.66 13.74
CA GLY A 187 2.81 -15.12 13.72
C GLY A 187 1.63 -15.70 12.92
N PHE A 188 0.91 -14.87 12.14
CA PHE A 188 -0.16 -15.36 11.28
C PHE A 188 0.38 -16.16 10.09
N LYS A 189 -0.44 -17.10 9.61
CA LYS A 189 -0.17 -17.93 8.43
C LYS A 189 -1.47 -18.11 7.63
N ILE A 190 -1.35 -18.37 6.33
CA ILE A 190 -2.48 -18.85 5.55
C ILE A 190 -2.80 -20.28 6.01
N VAL A 191 -4.07 -20.54 6.28
CA VAL A 191 -4.58 -21.87 6.61
C VAL A 191 -5.61 -22.25 5.57
N ASP A 192 -5.53 -23.46 5.06
CA ASP A 192 -6.61 -24.04 4.30
C ASP A 192 -7.71 -24.52 5.26
N THR A 193 -8.91 -23.99 5.11
CA THR A 193 -10.07 -24.38 5.90
C THR A 193 -10.86 -25.54 5.28
N ALA A 194 -10.37 -26.13 4.19
CA ALA A 194 -11.01 -27.26 3.51
C ALA A 194 -10.74 -28.64 4.14
N ASN A 195 -10.25 -28.71 5.39
CA ASN A 195 -10.13 -29.94 6.17
C ASN A 195 -11.26 -30.12 7.18
#